data_AF-A0A2V9PAS0-F1
#
_entry.id   AF-A0A2V9PAS0-F1
#
_cell.length_a   1.000
_cell.length_b   1.000
_cell.length_c   1.000
_cell.angle_alpha   90.00
_cell.angle_beta   90.00
_cell.angle_gamma   90.00
#
_symmetry.space_group_name_H-M   'P 1'
#
loop_
_entity.id
_entity.type
_entity.pdbx_description
1 polymer ?
#
loop_
_entity_poly.entity_id
_entity_poly.type
_entity_poly.pdbx_seq_one_letter_code
_entity_poly.pdbx_strand_id
1 'polypeptide(L)'
;MKDLLQEFAEGRGFDFRGYKKTTLERRLRRRMFQLNIGSFADYSDYVRKNTGEINELLNTILINVTEFFRDAPGWEILAREILPGLLKPLKAGHSFRAWSAGCASGE
;
A
#
# COMPACT_ATOMS: atom_id res chain seq x y z
N MET A 1 -4.24 19.72 5.15
CA MET A 1 -4.16 18.24 5.13
C MET A 1 -5.48 17.61 4.74
N LYS A 2 -6.60 17.85 5.42
CA LYS A 2 -7.91 17.28 5.02
C LYS A 2 -8.24 17.57 3.55
N ASP A 3 -8.07 18.82 3.13
CA ASP A 3 -8.37 19.25 1.76
C ASP A 3 -7.46 18.59 0.72
N LEU A 4 -6.17 18.43 1.04
CA LEU A 4 -5.22 17.67 0.23
C LEU A 4 -5.65 16.21 0.05
N LEU A 5 -6.12 15.55 1.12
CA LEU A 5 -6.58 14.16 1.03
C LEU A 5 -7.87 14.03 0.24
N GLN A 6 -8.77 15.02 0.32
CA GLN A 6 -9.99 15.07 -0.47
C GLN A 6 -9.63 15.19 -1.96
N GLU A 7 -8.71 16.10 -2.30
CA GLU A 7 -8.26 16.30 -3.67
C GLU A 7 -7.63 15.03 -4.27
N PHE A 8 -6.86 14.27 -3.49
CA PHE A 8 -6.31 12.98 -3.95
C PHE A 8 -7.39 11.93 -4.17
N ALA A 9 -8.40 11.87 -3.30
CA ALA A 9 -9.51 10.93 -3.43
C ALA A 9 -10.36 11.23 -4.68
N GLU A 10 -10.64 12.50 -4.97
CA GLU A 10 -11.48 12.93 -6.10
C GLU A 10 -10.74 12.94 -7.43
N GLY A 11 -9.49 13.42 -7.45
CA GLY A 11 -8.77 13.69 -8.69
C GLY A 11 -7.88 12.56 -9.18
N ARG A 12 -7.45 11.63 -8.30
CA ARG A 12 -6.40 10.65 -8.63
C ARG A 12 -6.69 9.21 -8.23
N GLY A 13 -7.90 8.91 -7.73
CA GLY A 13 -8.35 7.54 -7.45
C GLY A 13 -7.70 6.86 -6.24
N PHE A 14 -7.02 7.62 -5.38
CA PHE A 14 -6.40 7.10 -4.15
C PHE A 14 -7.04 7.73 -2.91
N ASP A 15 -7.73 6.91 -2.12
CA ASP A 15 -8.33 7.36 -0.87
C ASP A 15 -7.46 6.99 0.35
N PHE A 16 -6.70 7.98 0.84
CA PHE A 16 -5.89 7.81 2.04
C PHE A 16 -6.65 8.04 3.35
N ARG A 17 -7.96 8.37 3.31
CA ARG A 17 -8.76 8.66 4.52
C ARG A 17 -8.94 7.42 5.40
N GLY A 18 -8.78 6.23 4.84
CA GLY A 18 -8.75 4.96 5.59
C GLY A 18 -7.42 4.67 6.32
N TYR A 19 -6.36 5.42 6.05
CA TYR A 19 -5.07 5.21 6.71
C TYR A 19 -5.04 5.84 8.10
N LYS A 20 -4.23 5.26 9.00
CA LYS A 20 -3.95 5.86 10.31
C LYS A 20 -3.37 7.27 10.14
N LYS A 21 -4.17 8.28 10.49
CA LYS A 21 -3.88 9.70 10.29
C LYS A 21 -2.48 10.11 10.76
N THR A 22 -2.04 9.63 11.91
CA THR A 22 -0.72 9.98 12.47
C THR A 22 0.44 9.45 11.62
N THR A 23 0.33 8.23 11.09
CA THR A 23 1.35 7.65 10.20
C THR A 23 1.38 8.39 8.86
N LEU A 24 0.21 8.67 8.31
CA LEU A 24 0.08 9.39 7.04
C LEU A 24 0.65 10.80 7.14
N GLU A 25 0.28 11.55 8.18
CA GLU A 25 0.78 12.90 8.42
C GLU A 25 2.30 12.93 8.59
N ARG A 26 2.88 11.98 9.34
CA ARG A 26 4.35 11.88 9.50
C ARG A 26 5.05 11.65 8.16
N ARG A 27 4.51 10.78 7.30
CA ARG A 27 5.09 10.48 5.98
C ARG A 27 4.96 11.66 5.02
N LEU A 28 3.79 12.32 5.00
CA LEU A 28 3.57 13.54 4.22
C LEU A 28 4.54 14.66 4.65
N ARG A 29 4.66 14.92 5.95
CA ARG A 29 5.59 15.94 6.47
C ARG A 29 7.05 15.64 6.14
N ARG A 30 7.45 14.36 6.15
CA ARG A 30 8.78 13.94 5.70
C ARG A 30 9.01 14.24 4.22
N ARG A 31 8.04 13.94 3.34
CA ARG A 31 8.14 14.25 1.91
C ARG A 31 8.19 15.76 1.66
N MET A 32 7.33 16.53 2.33
CA MET A 32 7.33 17.99 2.28
C MET A 32 8.67 18.58 2.73
N PHE A 33 9.26 18.04 3.80
CA PHE A 33 10.58 18.45 4.28
C PHE A 33 11.69 18.19 3.23
N GLN A 34 11.66 17.03 2.55
CA GLN A 34 12.61 16.72 1.47
C GLN A 34 12.51 17.68 0.28
N LEU A 35 11.33 18.26 0.06
CA LEU A 35 11.04 19.21 -1.00
C LEU A 35 11.18 20.69 -0.55
N ASN A 36 11.55 20.94 0.71
CA ASN A 36 11.58 22.27 1.33
C ASN A 36 10.22 23.00 1.29
N ILE A 37 9.12 22.26 1.43
CA ILE A 37 7.76 22.80 1.42
C ILE A 37 7.22 22.89 2.86
N GLY A 38 6.84 24.10 3.28
CA GLY A 38 6.44 24.38 4.67
C GLY A 38 4.95 24.12 4.98
N SER A 39 4.09 24.14 3.97
CA SER A 39 2.63 24.05 4.18
C SER A 39 1.97 23.00 3.28
N PHE A 40 0.85 22.44 3.75
CA PHE A 40 0.07 21.49 2.95
C PHE A 40 -0.58 22.14 1.72
N ALA A 41 -0.82 23.44 1.76
CA ALA A 41 -1.37 24.18 0.62
C ALA A 41 -0.33 24.28 -0.50
N ASP A 42 0.89 24.70 -0.16
CA ASP A 42 2.02 24.74 -1.11
C ASP A 42 2.33 23.34 -1.67
N TYR A 43 2.19 22.30 -0.85
CA TYR A 43 2.37 20.93 -1.30
C TYR A 43 1.28 20.48 -2.30
N SER A 44 0.02 20.84 -2.07
CA SER A 44 -1.07 20.61 -3.03
C SER A 44 -0.75 21.27 -4.37
N ASP A 45 -0.35 22.54 -4.36
CA ASP A 45 0.03 23.26 -5.59
C ASP A 45 1.25 22.66 -6.28
N TYR A 46 2.23 22.18 -5.51
CA TYR A 46 3.38 21.47 -6.04
C TYR A 46 2.99 20.17 -6.75
N VAL A 47 2.11 19.36 -6.15
CA VAL A 47 1.62 18.09 -6.74
C VAL A 47 0.79 18.33 -8.01
N ARG A 48 0.05 19.45 -8.09
CA ARG A 48 -0.66 19.85 -9.31
C ARG A 48 0.28 20.18 -10.47
N LYS A 49 1.38 20.87 -10.18
CA LYS A 49 2.38 21.29 -11.18
C LYS A 49 3.34 20.17 -11.57
N ASN A 50 3.59 19.22 -10.67
CA ASN A 50 4.52 18.12 -10.86
C ASN A 50 3.77 16.79 -10.88
N THR A 51 3.36 16.34 -12.06
CA THR A 51 2.55 15.12 -12.23
C THR A 51 3.24 13.87 -11.67
N GLY A 52 4.58 13.80 -11.70
CA GLY A 52 5.36 12.69 -11.16
C GLY A 52 5.41 12.62 -9.62
N GLU A 53 5.12 13.70 -8.90
CA GLU A 53 5.20 13.73 -7.43
C GLU A 53 4.20 12.77 -6.78
N ILE A 54 3.07 12.47 -7.43
CA ILE A 54 2.10 11.53 -6.86
C ILE A 54 2.67 10.12 -6.74
N ASN A 55 3.49 9.68 -7.69
CA ASN A 55 4.11 8.35 -7.65
C ASN A 55 5.14 8.28 -6.53
N GLU A 56 5.91 9.36 -6.37
CA GLU A 56 6.87 9.51 -5.28
C GLU A 56 6.18 9.53 -3.90
N LEU A 57 5.04 10.21 -3.82
CA LEU A 57 4.23 10.25 -2.63
C LEU A 57 3.67 8.86 -2.30
N LEU A 58 3.17 8.13 -3.29
CA LEU A 58 2.70 6.76 -3.14
C LEU A 58 3.83 5.84 -2.64
N ASN A 59 5.02 5.91 -3.23
CA ASN A 59 6.20 5.17 -2.77
C ASN A 59 6.59 5.52 -1.33
N THR A 60 6.34 6.76 -0.91
CA THR A 60 6.61 7.21 0.46
C THR A 60 5.53 6.75 1.45
N ILE A 61 4.25 6.73 1.05
CA ILE A 61 3.11 6.40 1.90
C ILE A 61 2.95 4.88 2.03
N LEU A 62 3.02 4.17 0.92
CA LEU A 62 2.83 2.72 0.86
C LEU A 62 4.04 2.01 1.46
N ILE A 63 3.80 0.84 2.05
CA ILE A 63 4.88 -0.05 2.51
C ILE A 63 5.04 -1.09 1.42
N ASN A 64 6.01 -0.87 0.54
CA ASN A 64 6.27 -1.75 -0.60
C ASN A 64 7.42 -2.75 -0.32
N VAL A 65 7.86 -2.86 0.94
CA VAL A 65 8.92 -3.81 1.32
C VAL A 65 8.31 -5.17 1.54
N THR A 66 8.71 -6.13 0.71
CA THR A 66 8.36 -7.55 0.80
C THR A 66 9.63 -8.40 0.61
N GLU A 67 9.53 -9.69 0.94
CA GLU A 67 10.59 -10.68 0.75
C GLU A 67 9.97 -12.07 0.60
N PHE A 68 10.67 -12.98 -0.08
CA PHE A 68 10.20 -14.36 -0.22
C PHE A 68 10.03 -15.00 1.15
N PHE A 69 8.87 -15.62 1.36
CA PHE A 69 8.53 -16.29 2.60
C PHE A 69 8.65 -15.40 3.85
N ARG A 70 8.35 -14.09 3.72
CA ARG A 70 8.24 -13.16 4.85
C ARG A 70 7.40 -13.79 5.97
N ASP A 71 7.92 -13.70 7.20
CA ASP A 71 7.34 -14.37 8.37
C ASP A 71 7.24 -15.90 8.19
N ALA A 72 8.38 -16.54 7.92
CA ALA A 72 8.50 -17.97 7.63
C ALA A 72 7.65 -18.93 8.50
N PRO A 73 7.51 -18.76 9.82
CA PRO A 73 6.62 -19.61 10.62
C PRO A 73 5.15 -19.61 10.14
N GLY A 74 4.65 -18.50 9.61
CA GLY A 74 3.30 -18.43 9.02
C GLY A 74 3.17 -19.30 7.76
N TRP A 75 4.21 -19.34 6.93
CA TRP A 75 4.27 -20.22 5.76
C TRP A 75 4.35 -21.70 6.14
N GLU A 76 5.06 -22.02 7.22
CA GLU A 76 5.11 -23.39 7.75
C GLU A 76 3.73 -23.88 8.21
N ILE A 77 2.98 -23.05 8.94
CA ILE A 77 1.61 -23.35 9.36
C ILE A 77 0.70 -23.50 8.14
N LEU A 78 0.79 -22.59 7.16
CA LEU A 78 0.02 -22.67 5.92
C LEU A 78 0.26 -24.01 5.22
N ALA A 79 1.52 -24.43 5.07
CA ALA A 79 1.89 -25.65 4.38
C ALA A 79 1.49 -26.93 5.13
N ARG A 80 1.68 -26.97 6.46
CA ARG A 80 1.52 -28.19 7.26
C ARG A 80 0.10 -28.39 7.78
N GLU A 81 -0.59 -27.31 8.10
CA GLU A 81 -1.87 -27.36 8.83
C GLU A 81 -3.06 -26.94 7.96
N ILE A 82 -2.91 -25.89 7.15
CA ILE A 82 -4.03 -25.27 6.44
C ILE A 82 -4.23 -25.88 5.04
N LEU A 83 -3.19 -25.86 4.20
CA LEU A 83 -3.27 -26.31 2.81
C LEU A 83 -3.76 -27.76 2.67
N PRO A 84 -3.33 -28.74 3.49
CA PRO A 84 -3.84 -30.12 3.36
C PRO A 84 -5.37 -30.20 3.50
N GLY A 85 -5.95 -29.42 4.42
CA GLY A 85 -7.40 -29.36 4.63
C GLY A 85 -8.14 -28.72 3.45
N LEU A 86 -7.57 -27.69 2.84
CA LEU A 86 -8.14 -27.01 1.67
C LEU A 86 -8.01 -27.84 0.39
N LEU A 87 -6.93 -28.61 0.25
CA LEU A 87 -6.61 -29.40 -0.94
C LEU A 87 -7.34 -30.76 -0.97
N LYS A 88 -7.56 -31.40 0.18
CA LYS A 88 -8.22 -32.71 0.29
C LYS A 88 -9.59 -32.81 -0.42
N PRO A 89 -10.50 -31.82 -0.35
CA PRO A 89 -11.80 -31.91 -1.01
C PRO A 89 -11.78 -31.54 -2.51
N LEU A 90 -10.65 -31.12 -3.08
CA LEU A 90 -10.58 -30.78 -4.50
C LEU A 90 -10.79 -32.03 -5.37
N LYS A 91 -11.82 -31.97 -6.22
CA LYS A 91 -12.13 -33.04 -7.18
C LYS A 91 -11.17 -32.98 -8.36
N ALA A 92 -10.99 -34.13 -9.01
CA ALA A 92 -10.30 -34.19 -10.30
C ALA A 92 -10.89 -33.17 -11.28
N GLY A 93 -10.02 -32.44 -11.98
CA GLY A 93 -10.41 -31.38 -12.92
C GLY A 93 -10.72 -30.02 -12.29
N HIS A 94 -10.63 -29.85 -10.96
CA HIS A 94 -10.79 -28.56 -10.29
C HIS A 94 -9.43 -27.99 -9.86
N SER A 95 -9.25 -26.68 -10.03
CA SER A 95 -8.04 -25.94 -9.62
C SER A 95 -8.23 -25.27 -8.27
N PHE A 96 -7.20 -25.32 -7.42
CA PHE A 96 -7.11 -24.44 -6.26
C PHE A 96 -6.85 -22.99 -6.73
N ARG A 97 -7.54 -22.02 -6.12
CA ARG A 97 -7.34 -20.59 -6.39
C ARG A 97 -7.08 -19.86 -5.08
N ALA A 98 -6.09 -18.98 -5.09
CA ALA A 98 -5.75 -18.11 -3.97
C ALA A 98 -5.58 -16.67 -4.47
N TRP A 99 -5.73 -15.71 -3.56
CA TRP A 99 -5.49 -14.30 -3.83
C TRP A 99 -4.51 -13.74 -2.80
N SER A 100 -3.39 -13.20 -3.27
CA SER A 100 -2.48 -12.39 -2.46
C SER A 100 -2.91 -10.93 -2.56
N ALA A 101 -3.59 -10.43 -1.52
CA ALA A 101 -4.04 -9.05 -1.45
C ALA A 101 -2.91 -8.16 -0.91
N GLY A 102 -2.50 -7.15 -1.68
CA GLY A 102 -1.36 -6.29 -1.32
C GLY A 102 -0.01 -6.95 -1.58
N CYS A 103 0.18 -7.57 -2.75
CA CYS A 103 1.36 -8.36 -3.11
C CYS A 103 2.67 -7.58 -3.33
N ALA A 104 2.69 -6.26 -3.14
CA ALA A 104 3.85 -5.41 -3.36
C ALA A 104 4.56 -5.70 -4.71
N SER A 105 5.80 -6.20 -4.69
CA SER A 105 6.59 -6.57 -5.88
C SER A 105 6.48 -8.04 -6.31
N GLY A 106 5.75 -8.88 -5.56
CA GLY A 106 5.37 -10.24 -5.95
C GLY A 106 6.21 -11.38 -5.36
N GLU A 107 7.19 -11.08 -4.51
CA GLU A 107 7.88 -12.05 -3.64
C GLU A 107 6.92 -12.79 -2.71
#